data_AF-A0A7V9BG49-F1
#
_entry.id   AF-A0A7V9BG49-F1
#
_cell.length_a   1.000
_cell.length_b   1.000
_cell.length_c   1.000
_cell.angle_alpha   90.00
_cell.angle_beta   90.00
_cell.angle_gamma   90.00
#
_symmetry.space_group_name_H-M   'P 1'
#
loop_
_entity.id
_entity.type
_entity.pdbx_description
1 polymer ?
#
loop_
_entity_poly.entity_id
_entity_poly.type
_entity_poly.pdbx_seq_one_letter_code
_entity_poly.pdbx_strand_id
1 'polypeptide(L)'
;WELVGVVTPTAMPTYPHGFPHDVIDPFMNRTARGVLGNKAASGTDIIDELGEEHQRTGKWIVYTSADSVFQIAAHEETISLDELYEGCRVARELLTGKHAVGRVIARPFTGEPGDYERTPNRHDFSLEPKRPNYLSLVRDAGHKVHGVGKIGDIFAGCDVDESSPTKSNVDGINKTIELLRTIDGGFVFTNLVETDMLWGHRNDPVNFHRCLQDFDRRLQDILEALRQGDLLIITSDHGCDPTTPSSDHSREHALLLAYAVGRNAAGRVHEGEFADVGATVNAWLGGKAPGRGIPGTPILTP
;
A
#
# COMPACT_ATOMS: atom_id res chain seq x y z
N TRP A 1 -4.33 4.30 -5.70
CA TRP A 1 -4.94 3.80 -6.95
C TRP A 1 -5.35 4.92 -7.90
N GLU A 2 -5.98 5.98 -7.41
CA GLU A 2 -6.41 7.10 -8.26
C GLU A 2 -5.26 7.76 -9.04
N LEU A 3 -4.05 7.85 -8.44
CA LEU A 3 -2.82 8.30 -9.12
C LEU A 3 -2.53 7.58 -10.44
N VAL A 4 -2.95 6.32 -10.57
CA VAL A 4 -2.78 5.51 -11.79
C VAL A 4 -4.08 5.35 -12.57
N GLY A 5 -5.06 6.23 -12.34
CA GLY A 5 -6.30 6.29 -13.11
C GLY A 5 -7.35 5.27 -12.69
N VAL A 6 -7.23 4.68 -11.51
CA VAL A 6 -8.26 3.79 -10.94
C VAL A 6 -9.04 4.53 -9.86
N VAL A 7 -10.25 4.98 -10.22
CA VAL A 7 -11.17 5.63 -9.27
C VAL A 7 -12.07 4.60 -8.61
N THR A 8 -12.09 4.61 -7.28
CA THR A 8 -13.00 3.80 -6.47
C THR A 8 -14.14 4.69 -5.96
N PRO A 9 -15.37 4.58 -6.52
CA PRO A 9 -16.48 5.44 -6.13
C PRO A 9 -16.99 5.16 -4.71
N THR A 10 -16.60 4.02 -4.15
CA THR A 10 -16.95 3.60 -2.79
C THR A 10 -15.67 3.38 -2.03
N ALA A 11 -15.58 3.96 -0.82
CA ALA A 11 -14.48 3.72 0.09
C ALA A 11 -14.40 2.23 0.47
N MET A 12 -13.19 1.74 0.73
CA MET A 12 -13.01 0.38 1.23
C MET A 12 -13.64 0.28 2.64
N PRO A 13 -14.36 -0.81 2.95
CA PRO A 13 -15.08 -0.94 4.21
C PRO A 13 -14.13 -1.16 5.39
N THR A 14 -14.40 -0.52 6.53
CA THR A 14 -13.73 -0.78 7.81
C THR A 14 -14.69 -1.48 8.76
N TYR A 15 -14.16 -2.19 9.77
CA TYR A 15 -14.93 -3.06 10.66
C TYR A 15 -14.61 -2.83 12.14
N PRO A 16 -14.82 -1.62 12.70
CA PRO A 16 -14.45 -1.30 14.09
C PRO A 16 -15.09 -2.21 15.14
N HIS A 17 -16.22 -2.84 14.80
CA HIS A 17 -16.95 -3.77 15.68
C HIS A 17 -16.89 -5.22 15.20
N GLY A 18 -15.89 -5.57 14.39
CA GLY A 18 -15.76 -6.91 13.80
C GLY A 18 -16.53 -7.07 12.49
N PHE A 19 -16.25 -8.18 11.82
CA PHE A 19 -16.90 -8.57 10.58
C PHE A 19 -18.29 -9.17 10.85
N PRO A 20 -19.28 -8.89 9.99
CA PRO A 20 -20.62 -9.43 10.14
C PRO A 20 -20.67 -10.94 9.86
N HIS A 21 -21.78 -11.57 10.28
CA HIS A 21 -22.03 -13.00 10.09
C HIS A 21 -22.00 -13.43 8.62
N ASP A 22 -22.43 -12.56 7.69
CA ASP A 22 -22.37 -12.83 6.25
C ASP A 22 -20.94 -12.84 5.67
N VAL A 23 -19.92 -12.53 6.47
CA VAL A 23 -18.49 -12.74 6.17
C VAL A 23 -17.93 -13.92 6.98
N ILE A 24 -18.16 -13.94 8.29
CA ILE A 24 -17.55 -14.92 9.21
C ILE A 24 -18.12 -16.32 9.01
N ASP A 25 -19.43 -16.49 8.84
CA ASP A 25 -20.04 -17.81 8.70
C ASP A 25 -19.59 -18.50 7.39
N PRO A 26 -19.59 -17.84 6.22
CA PRO A 26 -19.00 -18.42 5.00
C PRO A 26 -17.52 -18.76 5.13
N PHE A 27 -16.73 -17.92 5.82
CA PHE A 27 -15.31 -18.19 6.04
C PHE A 27 -15.09 -19.44 6.89
N MET A 28 -15.82 -19.58 8.01
CA MET A 28 -15.78 -20.79 8.84
C MET A 28 -16.21 -22.03 8.06
N ASN A 29 -17.28 -21.94 7.28
CA ASN A 29 -17.79 -23.05 6.49
C ASN A 29 -16.79 -23.50 5.42
N ARG A 30 -16.17 -22.57 4.70
CA ARG A 30 -15.21 -22.88 3.62
C ARG A 30 -13.87 -23.39 4.14
N THR A 31 -13.46 -22.98 5.33
CA THR A 31 -12.20 -23.42 5.96
C THR A 31 -12.38 -24.59 6.93
N ALA A 32 -13.63 -25.01 7.18
CA ALA A 32 -13.99 -26.08 8.13
C ALA A 32 -13.44 -25.88 9.55
N ARG A 33 -13.24 -24.63 9.98
CA ARG A 33 -12.72 -24.25 11.29
C ARG A 33 -13.53 -23.09 11.87
N GLY A 34 -13.68 -23.06 13.19
CA GLY A 34 -14.30 -21.93 13.87
C GLY A 34 -13.41 -20.69 13.88
N VAL A 35 -13.96 -19.57 14.32
CA VAL A 35 -13.26 -18.28 14.49
C VAL A 35 -13.26 -17.84 15.95
N LEU A 36 -12.15 -17.24 16.37
CA LEU A 36 -11.95 -16.51 17.62
C LEU A 36 -11.69 -15.02 17.31
N GLY A 37 -11.98 -14.14 18.27
CA GLY A 37 -11.71 -12.71 18.17
C GLY A 37 -12.83 -11.93 17.47
N ASN A 38 -12.74 -11.80 16.14
CA ASN A 38 -13.60 -10.98 15.29
C ASN A 38 -13.81 -9.55 15.84
N LYS A 39 -12.72 -8.85 16.14
CA LYS A 39 -12.73 -7.47 16.67
C LYS A 39 -11.55 -6.66 16.16
N ALA A 40 -11.59 -5.35 16.34
CA ALA A 40 -10.43 -4.49 16.14
C ALA A 40 -9.43 -4.69 17.28
N ALA A 41 -8.17 -5.00 16.95
CA ALA A 41 -7.12 -5.25 17.94
C ALA A 41 -5.70 -5.07 17.38
N SER A 42 -4.74 -4.82 18.26
CA SER A 42 -3.32 -4.99 17.96
C SER A 42 -3.02 -6.47 17.69
N GLY A 43 -2.06 -6.74 16.80
CA GLY A 43 -1.63 -8.10 16.50
C GLY A 43 -0.95 -8.80 17.68
N THR A 44 -0.30 -8.04 18.57
CA THR A 44 0.30 -8.61 19.79
C THR A 44 -0.80 -8.97 20.78
N ASP A 45 -1.64 -8.00 21.16
CA ASP A 45 -2.70 -8.19 22.15
C ASP A 45 -3.66 -9.33 21.80
N ILE A 46 -4.06 -9.47 20.53
CA ILE A 46 -5.01 -10.51 20.11
C ILE A 46 -4.39 -11.92 20.14
N ILE A 47 -3.07 -12.03 19.90
CA ILE A 47 -2.35 -13.29 19.97
C ILE A 47 -2.13 -13.68 21.43
N ASP A 48 -1.75 -12.72 22.28
CA ASP A 48 -1.61 -12.95 23.72
C ASP A 48 -2.95 -13.37 24.36
N GLU A 49 -4.06 -12.76 23.93
CA GLU A 49 -5.40 -13.07 24.44
C GLU A 49 -5.93 -14.43 23.98
N LEU A 50 -5.71 -14.80 22.71
CA LEU A 50 -6.41 -15.93 22.07
C LEU A 50 -5.50 -17.07 21.61
N GLY A 51 -4.18 -16.93 21.73
CA GLY A 51 -3.19 -17.89 21.23
C GLY A 51 -3.33 -19.27 21.85
N GLU A 52 -3.52 -19.34 23.18
CA GLU A 52 -3.67 -20.61 23.89
C GLU A 52 -4.95 -21.35 23.46
N GLU A 53 -6.07 -20.63 23.37
CA GLU A 53 -7.35 -21.18 22.91
C GLU A 53 -7.28 -21.59 21.43
N HIS A 54 -6.55 -20.84 20.61
CA HIS A 54 -6.27 -21.20 19.22
C HIS A 54 -5.50 -22.53 19.14
N GLN A 55 -4.40 -22.69 19.87
CA GLN A 55 -3.61 -23.92 19.89
C GLN A 55 -4.44 -25.12 20.39
N ARG A 56 -5.29 -24.91 21.39
CA ARG A 56 -6.17 -25.95 21.95
C ARG A 56 -7.28 -26.40 21.01
N THR A 57 -7.83 -25.48 20.21
CA THR A 57 -9.06 -25.74 19.42
C THR A 57 -8.84 -25.82 17.91
N GLY A 58 -7.73 -25.29 17.41
CA GLY A 58 -7.45 -25.15 15.98
C GLY A 58 -8.36 -24.14 15.26
N LYS A 59 -9.08 -23.27 15.97
CA LYS A 59 -9.92 -22.20 15.39
C LYS A 59 -9.06 -21.04 14.91
N TRP A 60 -9.42 -20.38 13.81
CA TRP A 60 -8.72 -19.18 13.35
C TRP A 60 -8.82 -18.03 14.33
N ILE A 61 -7.75 -17.26 14.54
CA ILE A 61 -7.85 -15.94 15.16
C ILE A 61 -8.08 -14.92 14.04
N VAL A 62 -9.28 -14.35 13.96
CA VAL A 62 -9.62 -13.32 12.98
C VAL A 62 -9.75 -11.97 13.67
N TYR A 63 -9.15 -10.94 13.09
CA TYR A 63 -9.22 -9.58 13.64
C TYR A 63 -9.00 -8.51 12.55
N THR A 64 -9.21 -7.25 12.90
CA THR A 64 -9.02 -6.09 12.02
C THR A 64 -8.24 -4.97 12.73
N SER A 65 -7.86 -3.93 11.99
CA SER A 65 -7.33 -2.67 12.53
C SER A 65 -8.27 -1.50 12.19
N ALA A 66 -7.78 -0.26 12.37
CA ALA A 66 -8.44 0.95 11.86
C ALA A 66 -8.52 0.96 10.33
N ASP A 67 -7.56 0.32 9.65
CA ASP A 67 -7.55 0.17 8.20
C ASP A 67 -8.57 -0.86 7.71
N SER A 68 -8.86 -0.78 6.41
CA SER A 68 -9.64 -1.79 5.70
C SER A 68 -8.83 -3.09 5.47
N VAL A 69 -8.72 -3.92 6.51
CA VAL A 69 -7.96 -5.18 6.47
C VAL A 69 -8.68 -6.33 7.17
N PHE A 70 -8.50 -7.56 6.67
CA PHE A 70 -8.92 -8.80 7.36
C PHE A 70 -7.67 -9.59 7.72
N GLN A 71 -7.38 -9.75 9.00
CA GLN A 71 -6.16 -10.41 9.46
C GLN A 71 -6.48 -11.77 10.05
N ILE A 72 -5.67 -12.77 9.70
CA ILE A 72 -5.79 -14.15 10.18
C ILE A 72 -4.49 -14.51 10.90
N ALA A 73 -4.54 -14.70 12.21
CA ALA A 73 -3.42 -15.19 12.99
C ALA A 73 -3.59 -16.69 13.28
N ALA A 74 -2.48 -17.43 13.17
CA ALA A 74 -2.43 -18.84 13.51
C ALA A 74 -1.02 -19.25 13.95
N HIS A 75 -0.95 -20.13 14.94
CA HIS A 75 0.28 -20.72 15.41
C HIS A 75 0.79 -21.74 14.38
N GLU A 76 2.05 -21.62 13.95
CA GLU A 76 2.58 -22.40 12.81
C GLU A 76 2.54 -23.92 13.03
N GLU A 77 2.60 -24.38 14.28
CA GLU A 77 2.48 -25.82 14.62
C GLU A 77 1.02 -26.31 14.73
N THR A 78 0.05 -25.40 14.89
CA THR A 78 -1.38 -25.74 14.99
C THR A 78 -2.04 -25.71 13.62
N ILE A 79 -1.69 -24.71 12.81
CA ILE A 79 -2.10 -24.57 11.42
C ILE A 79 -0.86 -24.25 10.60
N SER A 80 -0.52 -25.14 9.67
CA SER A 80 0.62 -24.96 8.79
C SER A 80 0.53 -23.67 7.99
N LEU A 81 1.69 -23.13 7.59
CA LEU A 81 1.73 -21.91 6.77
C LEU A 81 0.93 -22.04 5.47
N ASP A 82 1.01 -23.19 4.79
CA ASP A 82 0.28 -23.42 3.55
C ASP A 82 -1.24 -23.38 3.78
N GLU A 83 -1.71 -23.96 4.89
CA GLU A 83 -3.13 -23.92 5.26
C GLU A 83 -3.57 -22.50 5.67
N LEU A 84 -2.72 -21.76 6.39
CA LEU A 84 -2.98 -20.35 6.71
C LEU A 84 -3.11 -19.50 5.44
N TYR A 85 -2.21 -19.68 4.48
CA TYR A 85 -2.27 -18.97 3.20
C TYR A 85 -3.51 -19.34 2.40
N GLU A 86 -3.93 -20.61 2.43
CA GLU A 86 -5.17 -21.02 1.78
C GLU A 86 -6.40 -20.42 2.46
N GLY A 87 -6.42 -20.36 3.80
CA GLY A 87 -7.44 -19.63 4.56
C GLY A 87 -7.51 -18.15 4.14
N CYS A 88 -6.36 -17.50 3.95
CA CYS A 88 -6.32 -16.13 3.44
C CYS A 88 -6.87 -15.99 2.01
N ARG A 89 -6.61 -16.94 1.11
CA ARG A 89 -7.20 -16.94 -0.25
C ARG A 89 -8.71 -17.08 -0.21
N VAL A 90 -9.22 -18.01 0.62
CA VAL A 90 -10.65 -18.18 0.86
C VAL A 90 -11.29 -16.87 1.35
N ALA A 91 -10.68 -16.22 2.35
CA ALA A 91 -11.14 -14.93 2.84
C ALA A 91 -11.11 -13.87 1.72
N ARG A 92 -10.06 -13.83 0.90
CA ARG A 92 -9.93 -12.85 -0.18
C ARG A 92 -11.05 -12.95 -1.21
N GLU A 93 -11.44 -14.16 -1.59
CA GLU A 93 -12.56 -14.42 -2.50
C GLU A 93 -13.92 -14.05 -1.90
N LEU A 94 -14.11 -14.25 -0.59
CA LEU A 94 -15.33 -13.86 0.12
C LEU A 94 -15.46 -12.34 0.26
N LEU A 95 -14.34 -11.67 0.51
CA LEU A 95 -14.26 -10.23 0.77
C LEU A 95 -14.28 -9.45 -0.55
N THR A 96 -15.44 -9.44 -1.19
CA THR A 96 -15.73 -8.73 -2.44
C THR A 96 -16.97 -7.84 -2.31
N GLY A 97 -17.24 -6.99 -3.30
CA GLY A 97 -18.39 -6.08 -3.28
C GLY A 97 -18.39 -5.16 -2.06
N LYS A 98 -19.47 -5.17 -1.27
CA LYS A 98 -19.60 -4.37 -0.04
C LYS A 98 -18.59 -4.75 1.06
N HIS A 99 -17.95 -5.91 0.93
CA HIS A 99 -16.92 -6.43 1.85
C HIS A 99 -15.51 -6.38 1.27
N ALA A 100 -15.30 -5.64 0.18
CA ALA A 100 -14.01 -5.55 -0.50
C ALA A 100 -12.95 -4.80 0.33
N VAL A 101 -12.44 -5.43 1.38
CA VAL A 101 -11.34 -4.87 2.18
C VAL A 101 -10.08 -4.75 1.33
N GLY A 102 -9.24 -3.77 1.65
CA GLY A 102 -8.01 -3.51 0.90
C GLY A 102 -7.04 -4.70 0.91
N ARG A 103 -6.84 -5.34 2.06
CA ARG A 103 -5.92 -6.49 2.19
C ARG A 103 -6.46 -7.58 3.12
N VAL A 104 -6.20 -8.83 2.77
CA VAL A 104 -6.23 -9.96 3.71
C VAL A 104 -4.80 -10.26 4.14
N ILE A 105 -4.51 -10.44 5.43
CA ILE A 105 -3.13 -10.56 5.93
C ILE A 105 -2.98 -11.84 6.76
N ALA A 106 -2.06 -12.71 6.34
CA ALA A 106 -1.58 -13.85 7.12
C ALA A 106 -0.63 -13.36 8.22
N ARG A 107 -0.91 -13.76 9.47
CA ARG A 107 -0.16 -13.39 10.67
C ARG A 107 0.29 -14.65 11.43
N PRO A 108 1.23 -15.41 10.86
CA PRO A 108 1.78 -16.57 11.55
C PRO A 108 2.52 -16.14 12.83
N PHE A 109 2.44 -16.98 13.85
CA PHE A 109 3.16 -16.81 15.11
C PHE A 109 3.66 -18.15 15.66
N THR A 110 4.62 -18.08 16.56
CA THR A 110 5.24 -19.22 17.26
C THR A 110 5.36 -18.90 18.75
N GLY A 111 5.72 -19.89 19.56
CA GLY A 111 5.96 -19.72 20.99
C GLY A 111 4.91 -20.41 21.85
N GLU A 112 4.87 -20.05 23.12
CA GLU A 112 4.04 -20.70 24.13
C GLU A 112 3.11 -19.68 24.81
N PRO A 113 2.04 -20.11 25.50
CA PRO A 113 1.17 -19.21 26.24
C PRO A 113 1.95 -18.24 27.14
N GLY A 114 1.81 -16.94 26.88
CA GLY A 114 2.49 -15.86 27.60
C GLY A 114 3.82 -15.40 26.98
N ASP A 115 4.29 -16.05 25.92
CA ASP A 115 5.51 -15.69 25.18
C ASP A 115 5.36 -16.03 23.67
N TYR A 116 4.36 -15.42 23.02
CA TYR A 116 4.15 -15.58 21.59
C TYR A 116 4.89 -14.52 20.78
N GLU A 117 5.44 -14.95 19.64
CA GLU A 117 6.12 -14.06 18.70
C GLU A 117 5.59 -14.25 17.28
N ARG A 118 5.30 -13.12 16.60
CA ARG A 118 4.93 -13.15 15.18
C ARG A 118 6.16 -13.46 14.32
N THR A 119 5.99 -14.34 13.34
CA THR A 119 7.09 -14.76 12.48
C THR A 119 7.22 -13.83 11.25
N PRO A 120 8.37 -13.85 10.55
CA PRO A 120 8.54 -13.10 9.30
C PRO A 120 7.73 -13.68 8.13
N ASN A 121 7.04 -14.82 8.30
CA ASN A 121 6.26 -15.51 7.25
C ASN A 121 4.92 -14.82 6.93
N ARG A 122 4.79 -13.54 7.30
CA ARG A 122 3.65 -12.69 6.94
C ARG A 122 3.47 -12.67 5.42
N HIS A 123 2.22 -12.78 4.98
CA HIS A 123 1.86 -12.61 3.58
C HIS A 123 0.57 -11.79 3.45
N ASP A 124 0.53 -10.87 2.48
CA ASP A 124 -0.59 -9.97 2.25
C ASP A 124 -1.26 -10.30 0.90
N PHE A 125 -2.57 -10.48 0.90
CA PHE A 125 -3.41 -10.72 -0.27
C PHE A 125 -4.25 -9.46 -0.54
N SER A 126 -3.65 -8.55 -1.32
CA SER A 126 -4.24 -7.27 -1.68
C SER A 126 -5.34 -7.41 -2.74
N LEU A 127 -6.28 -6.46 -2.75
CA LEU A 127 -7.21 -6.32 -3.87
C LEU A 127 -6.43 -5.95 -5.13
N GLU A 128 -6.82 -6.50 -6.29
CA GLU A 128 -6.19 -6.14 -7.56
C GLU A 128 -6.78 -4.83 -8.11
N PRO A 129 -5.94 -3.89 -8.58
CA PRO A 129 -6.42 -2.70 -9.25
C PRO A 129 -7.11 -3.06 -10.56
N LYS A 130 -8.18 -2.34 -10.91
CA LYS A 130 -8.81 -2.50 -12.23
C LYS A 130 -7.82 -2.17 -13.35
N ARG A 131 -7.90 -2.95 -14.43
CA ARG A 131 -7.13 -2.77 -15.66
C ARG A 131 -8.07 -2.53 -16.85
N PRO A 132 -7.64 -1.78 -17.89
CA PRO A 132 -6.36 -1.06 -17.97
C PRO A 132 -6.30 0.14 -17.02
N ASN A 133 -5.07 0.52 -16.63
CA ASN A 133 -4.73 1.69 -15.81
C ASN A 133 -3.38 2.27 -16.28
N TYR A 134 -2.88 3.36 -15.69
CA TYR A 134 -1.64 3.98 -16.17
C TYR A 134 -0.38 3.11 -15.99
N LEU A 135 -0.34 2.17 -15.04
CA LEU A 135 0.77 1.22 -14.95
C LEU A 135 0.75 0.25 -16.13
N SER A 136 -0.41 -0.32 -16.45
CA SER A 136 -0.53 -1.21 -17.61
C SER A 136 -0.23 -0.48 -18.93
N LEU A 137 -0.62 0.80 -19.06
CA LEU A 137 -0.36 1.58 -20.26
C LEU A 137 1.13 1.92 -20.44
N VAL A 138 1.86 2.18 -19.34
CA VAL A 138 3.33 2.32 -19.37
C VAL A 138 3.98 1.04 -19.87
N ARG A 139 3.50 -0.13 -19.41
CA ARG A 139 4.00 -1.43 -19.86
C ARG A 139 3.69 -1.71 -21.33
N ASP A 140 2.48 -1.38 -21.78
CA ASP A 140 2.07 -1.50 -23.19
C ASP A 140 2.91 -0.63 -24.13
N ALA A 141 3.50 0.46 -23.60
CA ALA A 141 4.44 1.32 -24.31
C ALA A 141 5.87 0.74 -24.39
N GLY A 142 6.13 -0.41 -23.75
CA GLY A 142 7.43 -1.07 -23.71
C GLY A 142 8.33 -0.65 -22.56
N HIS A 143 7.80 0.08 -21.57
CA HIS A 143 8.56 0.52 -20.40
C HIS A 143 8.31 -0.39 -19.20
N LYS A 144 9.38 -0.70 -18.46
CA LYS A 144 9.29 -1.42 -17.19
C LYS A 144 8.81 -0.49 -16.07
N VAL A 145 8.03 -1.04 -15.15
CA VAL A 145 7.62 -0.39 -13.90
C VAL A 145 8.41 -0.98 -12.73
N HIS A 146 9.23 -0.14 -12.08
CA HIS A 146 10.01 -0.48 -10.90
C HIS A 146 9.33 0.10 -9.66
N GLY A 147 8.76 -0.75 -8.81
CA GLY A 147 8.14 -0.36 -7.54
C GLY A 147 9.15 -0.37 -6.38
N VAL A 148 9.24 0.74 -5.64
CA VAL A 148 10.08 0.85 -4.44
C VAL A 148 9.20 1.03 -3.20
N GLY A 149 9.56 0.32 -2.13
CA GLY A 149 8.80 0.32 -0.89
C GLY A 149 7.49 -0.46 -1.03
N LYS A 150 6.36 0.19 -0.70
CA LYS A 150 5.04 -0.47 -0.64
C LYS A 150 4.31 -0.56 -1.98
N ILE A 151 4.88 -0.07 -3.07
CA ILE A 151 4.21 -0.05 -4.38
C ILE A 151 3.78 -1.44 -4.84
N GLY A 152 4.65 -2.45 -4.74
CA GLY A 152 4.30 -3.84 -5.09
C GLY A 152 3.08 -4.34 -4.29
N ASP A 153 3.08 -4.13 -2.96
CA ASP A 153 1.99 -4.53 -2.07
C ASP A 153 0.67 -3.79 -2.38
N ILE A 154 0.74 -2.47 -2.65
CA ILE A 154 -0.42 -1.59 -2.92
C ILE A 154 -1.14 -2.00 -4.21
N PHE A 155 -0.40 -2.47 -5.20
CA PHE A 155 -0.95 -2.89 -6.49
C PHE A 155 -1.06 -4.42 -6.63
N ALA A 156 -0.89 -5.19 -5.55
CA ALA A 156 -0.94 -6.65 -5.58
C ALA A 156 0.03 -7.28 -6.61
N GLY A 157 1.17 -6.61 -6.87
CA GLY A 157 2.11 -6.96 -7.93
C GLY A 157 1.60 -6.75 -9.37
N CYS A 158 0.35 -6.29 -9.55
CA CYS A 158 -0.21 -6.02 -10.87
C CYS A 158 0.52 -4.87 -11.53
N ASP A 159 1.04 -5.11 -12.74
CA ASP A 159 1.71 -4.12 -13.56
C ASP A 159 2.94 -3.45 -12.90
N VAL A 160 3.55 -4.14 -11.94
CA VAL A 160 4.85 -3.80 -11.34
C VAL A 160 5.83 -4.91 -11.72
N ASP A 161 6.75 -4.63 -12.65
CA ASP A 161 7.65 -5.66 -13.20
C ASP A 161 8.75 -6.04 -12.22
N GLU A 162 9.26 -5.08 -11.46
CA GLU A 162 10.31 -5.28 -10.45
C GLU A 162 9.92 -4.58 -9.16
N SER A 163 10.03 -5.28 -8.03
CA SER A 163 9.69 -4.75 -6.71
C SER A 163 10.89 -4.77 -5.77
N SER A 164 11.13 -3.63 -5.13
CA SER A 164 12.24 -3.39 -4.22
C SER A 164 11.70 -2.96 -2.84
N PRO A 165 11.32 -3.90 -1.95
CA PRO A 165 10.77 -3.60 -0.63
C PRO A 165 11.76 -2.83 0.24
N THR A 166 11.30 -1.92 1.10
CA THR A 166 12.16 -1.05 1.90
C THR A 166 11.95 -1.25 3.40
N LYS A 167 12.98 -0.93 4.19
CA LYS A 167 12.91 -0.95 5.66
C LYS A 167 12.66 0.43 6.28
N SER A 168 12.94 1.50 5.55
CA SER A 168 12.79 2.89 5.98
C SER A 168 12.68 3.84 4.78
N ASN A 169 12.38 5.12 5.01
CA ASN A 169 12.40 6.12 3.94
C ASN A 169 13.80 6.31 3.36
N VAL A 170 14.84 6.28 4.21
CA VAL A 170 16.24 6.38 3.77
C VAL A 170 16.62 5.25 2.81
N ASP A 171 16.22 4.02 3.13
CA ASP A 171 16.42 2.85 2.25
C ASP A 171 15.65 3.02 0.93
N GLY A 172 14.41 3.51 0.97
CA GLY A 172 13.62 3.80 -0.23
C GLY A 172 14.25 4.85 -1.14
N ILE A 173 14.77 5.93 -0.57
CA ILE A 173 15.50 6.95 -1.33
C ILE A 173 16.75 6.36 -1.97
N ASN A 174 17.54 5.58 -1.22
CA ASN A 174 18.76 4.96 -1.74
C ASN A 174 18.49 4.02 -2.92
N LYS A 175 17.45 3.19 -2.82
CA LYS A 175 17.01 2.30 -3.91
C LYS A 175 16.49 3.06 -5.11
N THR A 176 15.79 4.17 -4.89
CA THR A 176 15.35 5.06 -5.98
C THR A 176 16.56 5.63 -6.73
N ILE A 177 17.56 6.15 -6.01
CA ILE A 177 18.81 6.67 -6.59
C ILE A 177 19.58 5.58 -7.34
N GLU A 178 19.65 4.37 -6.79
CA GLU A 178 20.27 3.22 -7.44
C GLU A 178 19.59 2.92 -8.78
N LEU A 179 18.26 2.84 -8.81
CA LEU A 179 17.49 2.62 -10.03
C LEU A 179 17.74 3.73 -11.06
N LEU A 180 17.65 5.01 -10.66
CA LEU A 180 17.93 6.15 -11.55
C LEU A 180 19.32 6.09 -12.19
N ARG A 181 20.31 5.53 -11.47
CA ARG A 181 21.69 5.38 -11.96
C ARG A 181 21.91 4.15 -12.83
N THR A 182 21.09 3.11 -12.70
CA THR A 182 21.38 1.79 -13.29
C THR A 182 20.47 1.43 -14.46
N ILE A 183 19.24 1.91 -14.49
CA ILE A 183 18.31 1.60 -15.58
C ILE A 183 18.56 2.49 -16.80
N ASP A 184 18.27 1.95 -17.99
CA ASP A 184 18.35 2.70 -19.25
C ASP A 184 17.12 3.62 -19.46
N GLY A 185 15.96 3.20 -18.96
CA GLY A 185 14.71 3.95 -19.00
C GLY A 185 13.54 3.13 -18.44
N GLY A 186 12.45 3.79 -18.07
CA GLY A 186 11.27 3.15 -17.46
C GLY A 186 10.55 4.07 -16.50
N PHE A 187 9.69 3.49 -15.65
CA PHE A 187 9.00 4.20 -14.59
C PHE A 187 9.46 3.70 -13.22
N VAL A 188 10.09 4.56 -12.43
CA VAL A 188 10.40 4.29 -11.01
C VAL A 188 9.29 4.91 -10.16
N PHE A 189 8.54 4.07 -9.46
CA PHE A 189 7.47 4.48 -8.56
C PHE A 189 7.85 4.15 -7.12
N THR A 190 8.05 5.17 -6.29
CA THR A 190 8.50 5.03 -4.91
C THR A 190 7.44 5.48 -3.93
N ASN A 191 7.18 4.65 -2.90
CA ASN A 191 6.40 5.05 -1.72
C ASN A 191 7.33 5.17 -0.49
N LEU A 192 7.28 6.33 0.17
CA LEU A 192 7.97 6.63 1.43
C LEU A 192 6.94 6.72 2.56
N VAL A 193 6.82 5.65 3.35
CA VAL A 193 5.64 5.39 4.20
C VAL A 193 5.74 5.94 5.63
N GLU A 194 6.93 6.37 6.09
CA GLU A 194 7.13 6.63 7.53
C GLU A 194 6.34 7.83 8.07
N THR A 195 6.08 8.86 7.25
CA THR A 195 5.22 9.99 7.63
C THR A 195 3.83 9.53 8.03
N ASP A 196 3.33 8.48 7.38
CA ASP A 196 2.02 7.90 7.65
C ASP A 196 2.08 6.88 8.80
N MET A 197 2.85 5.80 8.61
CA MET A 197 2.83 4.62 9.47
C MET A 197 3.49 4.83 10.85
N LEU A 198 4.50 5.69 10.95
CA LEU A 198 5.25 5.90 12.20
C LEU A 198 4.84 7.17 12.92
N TRP A 199 4.46 8.24 12.20
CA TRP A 199 4.31 9.57 12.79
C TRP A 199 2.89 10.11 12.72
N GLY A 200 2.22 10.01 11.57
CA GLY A 200 0.87 10.51 11.32
C GLY A 200 -0.17 9.84 12.22
N HIS A 201 -0.39 8.54 12.05
CA HIS A 201 -1.35 7.76 12.86
C HIS A 201 -1.07 7.78 14.37
N ARG A 202 0.17 8.11 14.76
CA ARG A 202 0.60 8.18 16.17
C ARG A 202 0.52 9.58 16.76
N ASN A 203 0.05 10.56 15.98
CA ASN A 203 -0.03 11.97 16.37
C ASN A 203 1.29 12.49 16.97
N ASP A 204 2.40 12.22 16.26
CA ASP A 204 3.74 12.67 16.63
C ASP A 204 4.25 13.76 15.67
N PRO A 205 3.84 15.03 15.87
CA PRO A 205 4.20 16.11 14.97
C PRO A 205 5.70 16.42 14.96
N VAL A 206 6.41 16.14 16.06
CA VAL A 206 7.85 16.41 16.18
C VAL A 206 8.65 15.48 15.26
N ASN A 207 8.36 14.18 15.30
CA ASN A 207 9.04 13.23 14.44
C ASN A 207 8.51 13.24 13.00
N PHE A 208 7.24 13.59 12.79
CA PHE A 208 6.72 13.89 11.45
C PHE A 208 7.54 15.02 10.79
N HIS A 209 7.74 16.14 11.49
CA HIS A 209 8.56 17.26 11.02
C HIS A 209 10.00 16.85 10.70
N ARG A 210 10.65 16.08 11.59
CA ARG A 210 12.01 15.58 11.36
C ARG A 210 12.08 14.68 10.12
N CYS A 211 11.10 13.80 9.93
CA CYS A 211 11.01 12.93 8.76
C CYS A 211 10.95 13.74 7.45
N LEU A 212 10.20 14.85 7.44
CA LEU A 212 10.17 15.76 6.28
C LEU A 212 11.52 16.45 6.04
N GLN A 213 12.20 16.90 7.11
CA GLN A 213 13.55 17.48 6.99
C GLN A 213 14.58 16.47 6.48
N ASP A 214 14.47 15.21 6.90
CA ASP A 214 15.35 14.14 6.43
C ASP A 214 15.14 13.86 4.94
N PHE A 215 13.89 13.86 4.46
CA PHE A 215 13.59 13.79 3.03
C PHE A 215 14.18 14.99 2.26
N ASP A 216 13.94 16.22 2.74
CA ASP A 216 14.40 17.45 2.09
C ASP A 216 15.93 17.47 1.92
N ARG A 217 16.70 17.07 2.94
CA ARG A 217 18.17 16.96 2.85
C ARG A 217 18.62 15.96 1.79
N ARG A 218 17.84 14.92 1.53
CA ARG A 218 18.15 13.86 0.55
C ARG A 218 17.60 14.16 -0.84
N LEU A 219 16.76 15.19 -1.00
CA LEU A 219 16.20 15.57 -2.30
C LEU A 219 17.30 15.94 -3.29
N GLN A 220 18.37 16.59 -2.83
CA GLN A 220 19.53 16.93 -3.66
C GLN A 220 20.16 15.68 -4.30
N ASP A 221 20.31 14.58 -3.55
CA ASP A 221 20.88 13.34 -4.07
C ASP A 221 20.01 12.73 -5.20
N ILE A 222 18.68 12.88 -5.11
CA ILE A 222 17.74 12.44 -6.14
C ILE A 222 17.92 13.30 -7.39
N LEU A 223 17.96 14.63 -7.22
CA LEU A 223 18.12 15.58 -8.33
C LEU A 223 19.44 15.36 -9.09
N GLU A 224 20.53 15.07 -8.38
CA GLU A 224 21.83 14.76 -8.98
C GLU A 224 21.87 13.42 -9.73
N ALA A 225 20.96 12.49 -9.42
CA ALA A 225 20.85 11.22 -10.10
C ALA A 225 20.01 11.29 -11.40
N LEU A 226 19.23 12.36 -11.59
CA LEU A 226 18.42 12.55 -12.79
C LEU A 226 19.28 12.91 -14.01
N ARG A 227 18.85 12.44 -15.18
CA ARG A 227 19.49 12.66 -16.48
C ARG A 227 18.65 13.62 -17.34
N GLN A 228 19.27 14.16 -18.38
CA GLN A 228 18.55 14.98 -19.36
C GLN A 228 17.40 14.19 -19.98
N GLY A 229 16.18 14.71 -19.88
CA GLY A 229 14.95 14.03 -20.35
C GLY A 229 14.14 13.34 -19.25
N ASP A 230 14.70 13.20 -18.04
CA ASP A 230 13.97 12.64 -16.91
C ASP A 230 12.92 13.62 -16.36
N LEU A 231 11.85 13.05 -15.81
CA LEU A 231 10.79 13.74 -15.09
C LEU A 231 10.70 13.19 -13.67
N LEU A 232 10.87 14.07 -12.68
CA LEU A 232 10.60 13.79 -11.28
C LEU A 232 9.22 14.37 -10.92
N ILE A 233 8.37 13.54 -10.32
CA ILE A 233 7.11 13.97 -9.71
C ILE A 233 7.15 13.59 -8.22
N ILE A 234 6.91 14.56 -7.34
CA ILE A 234 6.71 14.37 -5.91
C ILE A 234 5.25 14.67 -5.59
N THR A 235 4.55 13.73 -4.96
CA THR A 235 3.15 13.87 -4.60
C THR A 235 2.80 13.10 -3.33
N SER A 236 1.59 13.28 -2.82
CA SER A 236 1.00 12.50 -1.73
C SER A 236 -0.32 11.88 -2.17
N ASP A 237 -0.78 10.85 -1.47
CA ASP A 237 -2.02 10.14 -1.76
C ASP A 237 -3.17 10.48 -0.80
N HIS A 238 -2.87 11.09 0.35
CA HIS A 238 -3.83 11.67 1.29
C HIS A 238 -3.10 12.54 2.34
N GLY A 239 -3.86 13.11 3.28
CA GLY A 239 -3.31 13.70 4.50
C GLY A 239 -3.28 12.70 5.66
N CYS A 240 -2.47 13.00 6.67
CA CYS A 240 -2.47 12.33 7.97
C CYS A 240 -1.95 13.31 9.03
N ASP A 241 -2.79 14.31 9.36
CA ASP A 241 -2.41 15.43 10.23
C ASP A 241 -2.13 14.96 11.67
N PRO A 242 -0.86 14.97 12.13
CA PRO A 242 -0.46 14.47 13.45
C PRO A 242 -0.83 15.44 14.59
N THR A 243 -1.48 16.56 14.30
CA THR A 243 -1.87 17.58 15.28
C THR A 243 -3.36 17.52 15.65
N THR A 244 -4.11 16.61 15.02
CA THR A 244 -5.53 16.41 15.33
C THR A 244 -5.73 15.29 16.37
N PRO A 245 -6.89 15.21 17.03
CA PRO A 245 -7.21 14.07 17.90
C PRO A 245 -7.43 12.75 17.15
N SER A 246 -7.64 12.80 15.82
CA SER A 246 -7.86 11.61 15.00
C SER A 246 -6.59 10.78 14.92
N SER A 247 -6.71 9.46 14.90
CA SER A 247 -5.61 8.55 14.51
C SER A 247 -5.86 7.94 13.11
N ASP A 248 -6.83 8.46 12.36
CA ASP A 248 -7.16 8.11 10.98
C ASP A 248 -6.66 9.21 10.02
N HIS A 249 -6.61 8.91 8.73
CA HIS A 249 -6.22 9.85 7.69
C HIS A 249 -7.11 11.11 7.64
N SER A 250 -6.55 12.20 7.13
CA SER A 250 -7.24 13.45 6.86
C SER A 250 -7.49 13.63 5.36
N ARG A 251 -8.67 14.13 5.00
CA ARG A 251 -9.03 14.43 3.60
C ARG A 251 -8.50 15.81 3.20
N GLU A 252 -7.28 15.82 2.69
CA GLU A 252 -6.56 17.03 2.29
C GLU A 252 -6.24 17.05 0.79
N HIS A 253 -5.88 18.23 0.28
CA HIS A 253 -5.26 18.34 -1.04
C HIS A 253 -3.88 17.67 -1.02
N ALA A 254 -3.53 16.94 -2.07
CA ALA A 254 -2.19 16.38 -2.19
C ALA A 254 -1.15 17.42 -2.58
N LEU A 255 0.09 17.15 -2.19
CA LEU A 255 1.26 17.82 -2.74
C LEU A 255 1.41 17.47 -4.22
N LEU A 256 1.88 18.42 -5.03
CA LEU A 256 2.33 18.16 -6.40
C LEU A 256 3.52 19.06 -6.73
N LEU A 257 4.67 18.44 -6.97
CA LEU A 257 5.84 19.08 -7.57
C LEU A 257 6.26 18.25 -8.77
N ALA A 258 6.41 18.90 -9.93
CA ALA A 258 6.89 18.26 -11.14
C ALA A 258 8.11 19.00 -11.66
N TYR A 259 9.21 18.28 -11.84
CA TYR A 259 10.49 18.78 -12.31
C TYR A 259 10.99 17.96 -13.49
N ALA A 260 11.01 18.56 -14.66
CA ALA A 260 11.61 17.97 -15.86
C ALA A 260 13.03 18.54 -16.05
N VAL A 261 14.04 17.68 -16.16
CA VAL A 261 15.43 18.09 -16.24
C VAL A 261 15.65 18.99 -17.46
N GLY A 262 16.21 20.17 -17.24
CA GLY A 262 16.46 21.18 -18.28
C GLY A 262 15.23 22.01 -18.67
N ARG A 263 14.10 21.90 -17.97
CA ARG A 263 12.90 22.74 -18.19
C ARG A 263 12.49 23.45 -16.91
N ASN A 264 12.07 24.71 -17.06
CA ASN A 264 11.46 25.46 -15.97
C ASN A 264 9.94 25.45 -16.14
N ALA A 265 9.21 25.02 -15.11
CA ALA A 265 7.74 25.01 -15.09
C ALA A 265 7.11 26.42 -14.99
N ALA A 266 7.92 27.48 -14.95
CA ALA A 266 7.53 28.89 -14.93
C ALA A 266 6.49 29.24 -13.83
N GLY A 267 6.52 28.53 -12.70
CA GLY A 267 5.59 28.74 -11.59
C GLY A 267 4.14 28.34 -11.89
N ARG A 268 3.89 27.48 -12.89
CA ARG A 268 2.55 26.97 -13.18
C ARG A 268 2.02 26.18 -11.99
N VAL A 269 0.79 26.51 -11.58
CA VAL A 269 0.03 25.76 -10.57
C VAL A 269 -0.94 24.82 -11.29
N HIS A 270 -1.13 23.63 -10.73
CA HIS A 270 -2.09 22.64 -11.21
C HIS A 270 -3.01 22.25 -10.07
N GLU A 271 -4.31 22.46 -10.27
CA GLU A 271 -5.38 22.00 -9.39
C GLU A 271 -6.24 21.03 -10.18
N GLY A 272 -6.04 19.73 -9.96
CA GLY A 272 -6.70 18.68 -10.72
C GLY A 272 -6.83 17.38 -9.92
N GLU A 273 -7.10 16.29 -10.63
CA GLU A 273 -7.33 14.98 -10.03
C GLU A 273 -6.00 14.22 -9.84
N PHE A 274 -5.95 13.26 -8.92
CA PHE A 274 -4.74 12.43 -8.76
C PHE A 274 -4.36 11.71 -10.04
N ALA A 275 -5.35 11.33 -10.85
CA ALA A 275 -5.14 10.63 -12.12
C ALA A 275 -4.34 11.46 -13.14
N ASP A 276 -4.25 12.79 -12.97
CA ASP A 276 -3.41 13.65 -13.83
C ASP A 276 -1.92 13.31 -13.69
N VAL A 277 -1.48 12.79 -12.54
CA VAL A 277 -0.11 12.31 -12.33
C VAL A 277 0.18 11.12 -13.24
N GLY A 278 -0.66 10.09 -13.20
CA GLY A 278 -0.51 8.91 -14.06
C GLY A 278 -0.64 9.26 -15.54
N ALA A 279 -1.54 10.18 -15.90
CA ALA A 279 -1.67 10.70 -17.25
C ALA A 279 -0.36 11.38 -17.73
N THR A 280 0.27 12.16 -16.85
CA THR A 280 1.55 12.83 -17.11
C THR A 280 2.66 11.80 -17.31
N VAL A 281 2.78 10.80 -16.43
CA VAL A 281 3.78 9.72 -16.56
C VAL A 281 3.60 8.96 -17.87
N ASN A 282 2.36 8.56 -18.19
CA ASN A 282 2.05 7.84 -19.41
C ASN A 282 2.39 8.67 -20.66
N ALA A 283 2.02 9.95 -20.70
CA ALA A 283 2.38 10.83 -21.81
C ALA A 283 3.89 11.05 -21.92
N TRP A 284 4.59 11.16 -20.78
CA TRP A 284 6.04 11.35 -20.74
C TRP A 284 6.81 10.16 -21.33
N LEU A 285 6.31 8.96 -21.07
CA LEU A 285 6.87 7.69 -21.55
C LEU A 285 6.28 7.25 -22.90
N GLY A 286 5.65 8.16 -23.65
CA GLY A 286 5.14 7.87 -25.00
C GLY A 286 3.99 6.85 -25.05
N GLY A 287 3.33 6.62 -23.91
CA GLY A 287 2.17 5.74 -23.82
C GLY A 287 0.98 6.27 -24.61
N LYS A 288 0.12 5.33 -25.05
CA LYS A 288 -1.09 5.68 -25.81
C LYS A 288 -2.06 6.45 -24.92
N ALA A 289 -2.88 7.30 -25.56
CA ALA A 289 -3.98 7.95 -24.87
C ALA A 289 -4.89 6.89 -24.23
N PRO A 290 -5.32 7.08 -22.97
CA PRO A 290 -6.17 6.13 -22.28
C PRO A 290 -7.51 5.95 -23.02
N GLY A 291 -8.07 4.73 -22.92
CA GLY A 291 -9.44 4.46 -23.36
C GLY A 291 -10.48 5.15 -22.47
N ARG A 292 -11.75 5.15 -22.90
CA ARG A 292 -12.87 5.65 -22.07
C ARG A 292 -12.90 4.89 -20.73
N GLY A 293 -12.83 5.61 -19.61
CA GLY A 293 -12.94 5.06 -18.26
C GLY A 293 -11.68 5.18 -17.39
N ILE A 294 -10.54 5.59 -17.95
CA ILE A 294 -9.36 6.00 -17.17
C ILE A 294 -9.31 7.54 -17.18
N PRO A 295 -9.52 8.21 -16.04
CA PRO A 295 -9.50 9.67 -15.95
C PRO A 295 -8.07 10.21 -15.97
N GLY A 296 -7.94 11.53 -15.97
CA GLY A 296 -6.66 12.23 -15.93
C GLY A 296 -6.33 12.92 -17.25
N THR A 297 -5.75 14.12 -17.12
CA THR A 297 -5.19 14.93 -18.21
C THR A 297 -3.72 15.20 -17.90
N PRO A 298 -2.80 14.98 -18.85
CA PRO A 298 -1.38 15.26 -18.61
C PRO A 298 -1.14 16.72 -18.21
N ILE A 299 -0.44 16.92 -17.09
CA ILE A 299 -0.02 18.23 -16.57
C ILE A 299 1.11 18.77 -17.46
N LEU A 300 2.03 17.87 -17.82
CA LEU A 300 3.21 18.10 -18.66
C LEU A 300 3.27 17.04 -19.76
N THR A 301 3.88 17.41 -20.89
CA THR A 301 4.19 16.49 -21.99
C THR A 301 5.66 16.68 -22.40
N PRO A 302 6.31 15.65 -22.98
CA PRO A 302 7.64 15.77 -23.57
C PRO A 302 7.76 16.89 -24.59
#